data_AF-A0A1T5P3G8-F1
#
_entry.id   AF-A0A1T5P3G8-F1
#
_cell.length_a   1.000
_cell.length_b   1.000
_cell.length_c   1.000
_cell.angle_alpha   90.00
_cell.angle_beta   90.00
_cell.angle_gamma   90.00
#
_symmetry.space_group_name_H-M   'P 1'
#
loop_
_entity.id
_entity.type
_entity.pdbx_description
1 polymer ?
#
loop_
_entity_poly.entity_id
_entity_poly.type
_entity_poly.pdbx_seq_one_letter_code
_entity_poly.pdbx_strand_id
1 'polypeptide(L)'
;MRIFGRSGMSKYLSTAHIIYIKTFKPQPLTQDPLNHGPVTRKEIQNKIDQYGCYIVLVEPNDYLPGYAYTIGLHQKFKHPEIICFGLSTALLGDLLNNACASITSDNKLNAGVLYDEFIKNYPIQFLNVNKSYYSDYMAICNIFYRTDDYPALQIVWPDKQSLFPWESGFNPDWKFKQPLLDRNTDFRFYEERNVAIFTTSQVLEGKPILYVYHNNDGAWQFHSEKEPDLKDSKLISLEKITKIDPSVNELYHLPLGKSARRESINDPWDWE
;
A
#
# COMPACT_ATOMS: atom_id res chain seq x y z
N MET A 1 -14.07 22.29 36.94
CA MET A 1 -12.97 23.24 37.19
C MET A 1 -12.32 23.56 35.85
N ARG A 2 -12.50 24.77 35.33
CA ARG A 2 -11.97 25.25 34.04
C ARG A 2 -10.46 25.40 34.13
N ILE A 3 -9.70 24.92 33.14
CA ILE A 3 -8.46 25.58 32.66
C ILE A 3 -8.35 25.34 31.15
N PHE A 4 -8.82 26.31 30.37
CA PHE A 4 -8.33 26.55 29.01
C PHE A 4 -7.10 27.45 29.13
N GLY A 5 -5.98 27.05 28.52
CA GLY A 5 -4.86 27.93 28.23
C GLY A 5 -4.74 28.11 26.71
N ARG A 6 -5.12 29.29 26.21
CA ARG A 6 -4.82 29.75 24.84
C ARG A 6 -3.57 30.62 24.87
N SER A 7 -2.54 30.27 24.09
CA SER A 7 -1.69 31.20 23.32
C SER A 7 -0.74 30.37 22.44
N GLY A 8 -0.59 30.53 21.12
CA GLY A 8 -1.12 31.55 20.22
C GLY A 8 -1.14 31.03 18.77
N MET A 9 -1.98 31.68 17.96
CA MET A 9 -2.10 31.56 16.49
C MET A 9 -2.36 30.17 15.89
N SER A 10 -3.56 29.64 16.13
CA SER A 10 -4.25 28.80 15.13
C SER A 10 -4.71 29.71 13.99
N LYS A 11 -3.83 30.00 13.03
CA LYS A 11 -4.30 30.38 11.68
C LYS A 11 -5.00 29.15 11.13
N TYR A 12 -6.23 29.32 10.67
CA TYR A 12 -7.04 28.31 10.01
C TYR A 12 -6.22 27.66 8.87
N LEU A 13 -5.55 26.56 9.16
CA LEU A 13 -5.02 25.66 8.15
C LEU A 13 -6.21 24.85 7.67
N SER A 14 -6.57 25.04 6.41
CA SER A 14 -7.64 24.29 5.81
C SER A 14 -7.19 22.81 5.78
N THR A 15 -7.94 21.92 6.41
CA THR A 15 -7.69 20.47 6.38
C THR A 15 -7.78 19.98 4.94
N ALA A 16 -6.77 19.25 4.45
CA ALA A 16 -6.79 18.70 3.11
C ALA A 16 -8.03 17.82 2.89
N HIS A 17 -8.56 17.87 1.67
CA HIS A 17 -9.74 17.11 1.32
C HIS A 17 -9.37 15.63 1.12
N ILE A 18 -10.10 14.75 1.81
CA ILE A 18 -9.93 13.30 1.77
C ILE A 18 -10.98 12.71 0.84
N ILE A 19 -10.55 11.87 -0.10
CA ILE A 19 -11.47 11.02 -0.86
C ILE A 19 -11.30 9.57 -0.45
N TYR A 20 -12.44 8.92 -0.18
CA TYR A 20 -12.54 7.52 0.22
C TYR A 20 -12.70 6.66 -1.03
N ILE A 21 -11.79 5.71 -1.22
CA ILE A 21 -11.84 4.73 -2.30
C ILE A 21 -11.97 3.35 -1.66
N LYS A 22 -13.07 2.65 -1.99
CA LYS A 22 -13.40 1.34 -1.41
C LYS A 22 -12.56 0.20 -1.95
N THR A 23 -12.12 0.28 -3.20
CA THR A 23 -11.24 -0.71 -3.84
C THR A 23 -10.50 -0.06 -5.01
N PHE A 24 -9.21 -0.36 -5.15
CA PHE A 24 -8.42 -0.02 -6.33
C PHE A 24 -8.06 -1.31 -7.08
N LYS A 25 -8.45 -1.40 -8.37
CA LYS A 25 -7.90 -2.41 -9.29
C LYS A 25 -6.88 -1.68 -10.18
N PRO A 26 -5.62 -2.13 -10.26
CA PRO A 26 -4.67 -1.58 -11.23
C PRO A 26 -5.21 -1.75 -12.65
N GLN A 27 -5.19 -0.69 -13.46
CA GLN A 27 -5.57 -0.74 -14.88
C GLN A 27 -4.42 -0.20 -15.75
N PRO A 28 -4.18 -0.77 -16.95
CA PRO A 28 -3.14 -0.30 -17.85
C PRO A 28 -3.35 1.14 -18.33
N LEU A 29 -2.24 1.85 -18.59
CA LEU A 29 -2.14 3.28 -18.95
C LEU A 29 -2.64 3.63 -20.37
N THR A 30 -3.81 3.14 -20.77
CA THR A 30 -4.40 3.46 -22.08
C THR A 30 -5.74 4.15 -21.89
N GLN A 31 -5.71 5.50 -22.01
CA GLN A 31 -6.77 6.52 -21.77
C GLN A 31 -6.68 7.19 -20.40
N ASP A 32 -7.06 8.48 -20.32
CA ASP A 32 -7.00 9.32 -19.10
C ASP A 32 -7.92 8.73 -18.01
N PRO A 33 -7.43 7.90 -17.07
CA PRO A 33 -8.29 7.06 -16.23
C PRO A 33 -9.15 7.88 -15.26
N LEU A 34 -8.83 9.16 -15.07
CA LEU A 34 -9.56 10.08 -14.19
C LEU A 34 -10.74 10.78 -14.88
N ASN A 35 -10.90 10.67 -16.21
CA ASN A 35 -12.14 11.13 -16.86
C ASN A 35 -13.32 10.17 -16.66
N HIS A 36 -13.04 8.93 -16.23
CA HIS A 36 -14.04 7.89 -15.95
C HIS A 36 -13.92 7.30 -14.53
N GLY A 37 -13.05 7.87 -13.68
CA GLY A 37 -12.87 7.50 -12.28
C GLY A 37 -13.71 8.34 -11.31
N PRO A 38 -13.66 8.06 -9.99
CA PRO A 38 -14.44 8.80 -8.99
C PRO A 38 -14.01 10.27 -8.81
N VAL A 39 -12.87 10.67 -9.40
CA VAL A 39 -12.27 12.01 -9.26
C VAL A 39 -11.52 12.37 -10.53
N THR A 40 -11.62 13.63 -10.96
CA THR A 40 -10.90 14.17 -12.13
C THR A 40 -9.57 14.82 -11.73
N ARG A 41 -8.60 14.91 -12.67
CA ARG A 41 -7.35 15.68 -12.44
C ARG A 41 -7.63 17.13 -12.01
N LYS A 42 -8.65 17.76 -12.60
CA LYS A 42 -9.03 19.14 -12.28
C LYS A 42 -9.49 19.27 -10.83
N GLU A 43 -10.27 18.32 -10.34
CA GLU A 43 -10.69 18.30 -8.93
C GLU A 43 -9.49 18.12 -7.99
N ILE A 44 -8.58 17.18 -8.29
CA ILE A 44 -7.34 17.00 -7.53
C ILE A 44 -6.53 18.31 -7.50
N GLN A 45 -6.30 18.93 -8.66
CA GLN A 45 -5.56 20.20 -8.75
C GLN A 45 -6.22 21.32 -7.94
N ASN A 46 -7.54 21.49 -8.04
CA ASN A 46 -8.27 22.50 -7.25
C ASN A 46 -8.07 22.32 -5.74
N LYS A 47 -8.03 21.07 -5.27
CA LYS A 47 -7.77 20.77 -3.86
C LYS A 47 -6.31 21.03 -3.49
N ILE A 48 -5.34 20.68 -4.33
CA ILE A 48 -3.93 21.02 -4.11
C ILE A 48 -3.74 22.54 -4.01
N ASP A 49 -4.40 23.31 -4.87
CA ASP A 49 -4.35 24.76 -4.85
C ASP A 49 -4.90 25.33 -3.55
N GLN A 50 -6.05 24.81 -3.09
CA GLN A 50 -6.74 25.25 -1.88
C GLN A 50 -6.08 24.80 -0.56
N TYR A 51 -5.55 23.59 -0.50
CA TYR A 51 -5.12 22.94 0.76
C TYR A 51 -3.64 22.58 0.81
N GLY A 52 -2.90 22.74 -0.29
CA GLY A 52 -1.47 22.38 -0.37
C GLY A 52 -1.22 20.96 -0.86
N CYS A 53 -2.06 20.02 -0.46
CA CYS A 53 -2.03 18.64 -0.93
C CYS A 53 -3.46 18.08 -1.06
N TYR A 54 -3.57 16.93 -1.72
CA TYR A 54 -4.79 16.14 -1.83
C TYR A 54 -4.52 14.75 -1.25
N ILE A 55 -5.43 14.21 -0.45
CA ILE A 55 -5.24 12.93 0.24
C ILE A 55 -6.18 11.88 -0.36
N VAL A 56 -5.59 10.80 -0.86
CA VAL A 56 -6.31 9.58 -1.23
C VAL A 56 -6.29 8.65 -0.04
N LEU A 57 -7.46 8.11 0.32
CA LEU A 57 -7.61 7.13 1.38
C LEU A 57 -8.25 5.86 0.82
N VAL A 58 -7.58 4.73 1.05
CA VAL A 58 -8.04 3.39 0.69
C VAL A 58 -8.44 2.66 1.96
N GLU A 59 -9.69 2.22 2.02
CA GLU A 59 -10.22 1.51 3.18
C GLU A 59 -9.56 0.13 3.33
N PRO A 60 -9.38 -0.38 4.56
CA PRO A 60 -9.00 -1.77 4.76
C PRO A 60 -10.08 -2.68 4.17
N ASN A 61 -9.67 -3.88 3.77
CA ASN A 61 -10.60 -4.98 3.53
C ASN A 61 -10.30 -6.12 4.53
N ASP A 62 -10.98 -7.25 4.36
CA ASP A 62 -10.86 -8.39 5.27
C ASP A 62 -9.45 -9.02 5.31
N TYR A 63 -8.57 -8.65 4.37
CA TYR A 63 -7.25 -9.23 4.19
C TYR A 63 -6.11 -8.19 4.23
N LEU A 64 -6.28 -7.03 3.60
CA LEU A 64 -5.27 -5.98 3.49
C LEU A 64 -5.53 -4.78 4.40
N PRO A 65 -4.47 -4.15 4.95
CA PRO A 65 -4.62 -2.93 5.72
C PRO A 65 -5.06 -1.76 4.84
N GLY A 66 -5.81 -0.84 5.44
CA GLY A 66 -6.09 0.45 4.82
C GLY A 66 -4.83 1.30 4.77
N TYR A 67 -4.79 2.23 3.83
CA TYR A 67 -3.68 3.14 3.65
C TYR A 67 -4.14 4.47 3.08
N ALA A 68 -3.32 5.48 3.20
CA ALA A 68 -3.57 6.78 2.61
C ALA A 68 -2.27 7.36 2.05
N TYR A 69 -2.39 8.19 1.03
CA TYR A 69 -1.25 8.90 0.46
C TYR A 69 -1.60 10.29 -0.05
N THR A 70 -0.59 11.14 -0.17
CA THR A 70 -0.72 12.50 -0.67
C THR A 70 -0.51 12.58 -2.17
N ILE A 71 -1.07 13.62 -2.78
CA ILE A 71 -0.77 14.09 -4.13
C ILE A 71 -0.60 15.61 -4.05
N GLY A 72 0.46 16.16 -4.66
CA GLY A 72 0.68 17.59 -4.81
C GLY A 72 1.89 18.13 -4.04
N LEU A 73 2.43 17.37 -3.08
CA LEU A 73 3.62 17.78 -2.32
C LEU A 73 4.84 17.95 -3.24
N HIS A 74 4.98 17.05 -4.21
CA HIS A 74 6.05 17.10 -5.18
C HIS A 74 5.95 18.35 -6.06
N GLN A 75 4.79 18.56 -6.66
CA GLN A 75 4.52 19.70 -7.55
C GLN A 75 4.68 21.05 -6.85
N LYS A 76 4.18 21.18 -5.60
CA LYS A 76 4.07 22.47 -4.91
C LYS A 76 5.30 22.82 -4.08
N PHE A 77 5.93 21.83 -3.44
CA PHE A 77 6.98 22.06 -2.44
C PHE A 77 8.31 21.36 -2.80
N LYS A 78 8.39 20.67 -3.95
CA LYS A 78 9.53 19.80 -4.30
C LYS A 78 9.85 18.82 -3.17
N HIS A 79 8.80 18.30 -2.54
CA HIS A 79 8.85 17.34 -1.44
C HIS A 79 8.37 15.97 -1.94
N PRO A 80 8.90 14.84 -1.44
CA PRO A 80 8.33 13.53 -1.74
C PRO A 80 6.83 13.45 -1.41
N GLU A 81 6.06 12.68 -2.17
CA GLU A 81 4.71 12.32 -1.72
C GLU A 81 4.80 11.41 -0.48
N ILE A 82 3.77 11.39 0.36
CA ILE A 82 3.80 10.64 1.62
C ILE A 82 2.72 9.57 1.60
N ILE A 83 3.05 8.35 2.03
CA ILE A 83 2.13 7.22 2.20
C ILE A 83 2.19 6.66 3.63
N CYS A 84 1.06 6.21 4.17
CA CYS A 84 0.97 5.58 5.49
C CYS A 84 -0.07 4.44 5.49
N PHE A 85 0.18 3.40 6.30
CA PHE A 85 -0.61 2.15 6.34
C PHE A 85 -1.08 1.81 7.75
N GLY A 86 -2.13 0.99 7.83
CA GLY A 86 -2.43 0.13 8.98
C GLY A 86 -3.07 0.80 10.19
N LEU A 87 -3.21 2.12 10.17
CA LEU A 87 -3.90 2.90 11.20
C LEU A 87 -5.39 3.05 10.83
N SER A 88 -6.21 3.50 11.80
CA SER A 88 -7.60 3.84 11.51
C SER A 88 -7.67 4.93 10.44
N THR A 89 -8.73 4.94 9.63
CA THR A 89 -8.91 5.92 8.54
C THR A 89 -8.86 7.36 9.04
N ALA A 90 -9.42 7.62 10.23
CA ALA A 90 -9.30 8.91 10.90
C ALA A 90 -7.85 9.29 11.21
N LEU A 91 -7.07 8.35 11.80
CA LEU A 91 -5.69 8.62 12.15
C LEU A 91 -4.78 8.75 10.92
N LEU A 92 -5.01 7.95 9.87
CA LEU A 92 -4.32 8.10 8.58
C LEU A 92 -4.55 9.51 8.00
N GLY A 93 -5.80 9.96 7.99
CA GLY A 93 -6.16 11.31 7.53
C GLY A 93 -5.50 12.41 8.36
N ASP A 94 -5.59 12.33 9.69
CA ASP A 94 -4.99 13.32 10.59
C ASP A 94 -3.47 13.39 10.44
N LEU A 95 -2.81 12.23 10.37
CA LEU A 95 -1.36 12.12 10.25
C LEU A 95 -0.84 12.76 8.96
N LEU A 96 -1.47 12.46 7.81
CA LEU A 96 -1.09 13.05 6.53
C LEU A 96 -1.44 14.54 6.45
N ASN A 97 -2.55 14.98 7.04
CA ASN A 97 -2.88 16.40 7.15
C ASN A 97 -1.81 17.16 7.94
N ASN A 98 -1.41 16.64 9.10
CA ASN A 98 -0.36 17.23 9.92
C ASN A 98 0.98 17.26 9.19
N ALA A 99 1.33 16.19 8.47
CA ALA A 99 2.53 16.14 7.64
C ALA A 99 2.49 17.20 6.53
N CYS A 100 1.41 17.27 5.74
CA CYS A 100 1.22 18.29 4.72
C CYS A 100 1.32 19.72 5.29
N ALA A 101 0.71 19.97 6.44
CA ALA A 101 0.71 21.28 7.09
C ALA A 101 2.10 21.72 7.59
N SER A 102 2.97 20.76 7.94
CA SER A 102 4.34 21.04 8.36
C SER A 102 5.29 21.38 7.21
N ILE A 103 4.96 20.95 5.97
CA ILE A 103 5.82 21.08 4.81
C ILE A 103 5.69 22.47 4.19
N THR A 104 6.85 23.09 3.93
CA THR A 104 6.96 24.33 3.18
C THR A 104 8.11 24.23 2.19
N SER A 105 8.37 25.27 1.39
CA SER A 105 9.55 25.29 0.51
C SER A 105 10.88 25.18 1.27
N ASP A 106 10.91 25.65 2.53
CA ASP A 106 12.11 25.71 3.37
C ASP A 106 12.13 24.62 4.46
N ASN A 107 11.00 23.95 4.72
CA ASN A 107 10.87 22.89 5.70
C ASN A 107 10.40 21.59 5.05
N LYS A 108 11.26 20.56 5.10
CA LYS A 108 11.00 19.25 4.50
C LYS A 108 11.13 18.14 5.53
N LEU A 109 10.33 17.10 5.36
CA LEU A 109 10.46 15.85 6.10
C LEU A 109 11.47 14.95 5.36
N ASN A 110 12.37 14.32 6.11
CA ASN A 110 13.49 13.58 5.55
C ASN A 110 13.44 12.12 5.99
N ALA A 111 13.84 11.23 5.07
CA ALA A 111 14.00 9.82 5.40
C ALA A 111 15.08 9.63 6.49
N GLY A 112 14.89 8.65 7.36
CA GLY A 112 15.86 8.31 8.39
C GLY A 112 15.82 9.18 9.66
N VAL A 113 15.00 10.23 9.68
CA VAL A 113 14.84 11.11 10.84
C VAL A 113 13.66 10.63 11.70
N LEU A 114 13.83 10.68 13.03
CA LEU A 114 12.76 10.43 14.00
C LEU A 114 11.99 11.72 14.27
N TYR A 115 10.67 11.62 14.29
CA TYR A 115 9.76 12.73 14.54
C TYR A 115 8.74 12.36 15.63
N ASP A 116 8.66 13.14 16.70
CA ASP A 116 7.84 12.87 17.89
C ASP A 116 6.54 13.69 17.92
N GLU A 117 6.40 14.64 17.00
CA GLU A 117 5.29 15.60 16.97
C GLU A 117 4.01 15.05 16.33
N PHE A 118 4.10 13.91 15.63
CA PHE A 118 3.01 13.37 14.82
C PHE A 118 2.07 12.45 15.59
N ILE A 119 2.64 11.55 16.40
CA ILE A 119 1.87 10.60 17.22
C ILE A 119 2.30 10.79 18.66
N LYS A 120 1.34 11.12 19.54
CA LYS A 120 1.64 11.38 20.95
C LYS A 120 2.31 10.18 21.60
N ASN A 121 3.52 10.41 22.15
CA ASN A 121 4.38 9.44 22.83
C ASN A 121 5.01 8.36 21.94
N TYR A 122 4.86 8.44 20.61
CA TYR A 122 5.43 7.45 19.69
C TYR A 122 6.18 8.16 18.56
N PRO A 123 7.51 8.00 18.46
CA PRO A 123 8.25 8.54 17.31
C PRO A 123 7.73 7.89 16.03
N ILE A 124 7.72 8.64 14.93
CA ILE A 124 7.60 8.06 13.59
C ILE A 124 8.92 8.21 12.84
N GLN A 125 9.10 7.40 11.80
CA GLN A 125 10.22 7.52 10.89
C GLN A 125 9.74 7.48 9.45
N PHE A 126 10.40 8.26 8.59
CA PHE A 126 10.16 8.21 7.16
C PHE A 126 11.16 7.26 6.48
N LEU A 127 10.66 6.38 5.61
CA LEU A 127 11.48 5.54 4.73
C LEU A 127 11.25 5.93 3.27
N ASN A 128 12.26 5.77 2.42
CA ASN A 128 12.08 5.93 0.98
C ASN A 128 11.18 4.82 0.43
N VAL A 129 10.24 5.17 -0.44
CA VAL A 129 9.42 4.18 -1.15
C VAL A 129 10.16 3.73 -2.41
N ASN A 130 10.33 2.43 -2.59
CA ASN A 130 10.87 1.88 -3.82
C ASN A 130 9.88 2.06 -4.97
N LYS A 131 10.34 2.58 -6.11
CA LYS A 131 9.50 2.88 -7.29
C LYS A 131 8.65 1.70 -7.78
N SER A 132 9.11 0.46 -7.57
CA SER A 132 8.35 -0.74 -7.97
C SER A 132 6.98 -0.86 -7.29
N TYR A 133 6.74 -0.16 -6.18
CA TYR A 133 5.47 -0.15 -5.46
C TYR A 133 4.50 0.96 -5.90
N TYR A 134 4.92 1.87 -6.79
CA TYR A 134 4.11 3.05 -7.13
C TYR A 134 2.84 2.66 -7.88
N SER A 135 2.93 1.71 -8.81
CA SER A 135 1.77 1.19 -9.53
C SER A 135 0.84 0.38 -8.62
N ASP A 136 1.38 -0.23 -7.56
CA ASP A 136 0.62 -1.03 -6.60
C ASP A 136 -0.23 -0.16 -5.66
N TYR A 137 0.32 0.96 -5.17
CA TYR A 137 -0.33 1.76 -4.13
C TYR A 137 -0.67 3.21 -4.54
N MET A 138 0.10 3.81 -5.44
CA MET A 138 0.04 5.25 -5.74
C MET A 138 -0.42 5.54 -7.17
N ALA A 139 -1.24 4.65 -7.74
CA ALA A 139 -1.66 4.75 -9.13
C ALA A 139 -2.40 6.06 -9.48
N ILE A 140 -3.24 6.61 -8.59
CA ILE A 140 -3.89 7.91 -8.84
C ILE A 140 -2.87 9.03 -8.88
N CYS A 141 -1.81 8.94 -8.08
CA CYS A 141 -0.70 9.88 -8.12
C CYS A 141 0.05 9.79 -9.47
N ASN A 142 0.38 8.57 -9.92
CA ASN A 142 0.99 8.33 -11.24
C ASN A 142 0.13 8.91 -12.37
N ILE A 143 -1.18 8.67 -12.30
CA ILE A 143 -2.13 9.20 -13.26
C ILE A 143 -2.13 10.73 -13.17
N PHE A 144 -2.27 11.33 -11.99
CA PHE A 144 -2.27 12.78 -11.83
C PHE A 144 -1.02 13.42 -12.45
N TYR A 145 0.17 12.90 -12.14
CA TYR A 145 1.45 13.41 -12.67
C TYR A 145 1.76 13.02 -14.11
N ARG A 146 1.06 12.04 -14.69
CA ARG A 146 1.40 11.44 -16.00
C ARG A 146 2.79 10.80 -16.03
N THR A 147 3.32 10.45 -14.87
CA THR A 147 4.63 9.84 -14.68
C THR A 147 4.70 9.21 -13.28
N ASP A 148 5.58 8.25 -13.09
CA ASP A 148 6.01 7.73 -11.80
C ASP A 148 7.35 8.36 -11.33
N ASP A 149 7.85 9.37 -12.04
CA ASP A 149 9.12 10.03 -11.74
C ASP A 149 8.96 11.15 -10.69
N TYR A 150 8.55 10.75 -9.50
CA TYR A 150 8.54 11.58 -8.30
C TYR A 150 9.04 10.77 -7.10
N PRO A 151 9.66 11.38 -6.09
CA PRO A 151 10.03 10.67 -4.88
C PRO A 151 8.81 10.47 -3.96
N ALA A 152 8.82 9.40 -3.17
CA ALA A 152 7.82 9.17 -2.13
C ALA A 152 8.47 8.66 -0.83
N LEU A 153 7.86 9.00 0.30
CA LEU A 153 8.24 8.58 1.64
C LEU A 153 7.09 7.82 2.30
N GLN A 154 7.39 6.73 2.97
CA GLN A 154 6.46 6.03 3.85
C GLN A 154 6.63 6.51 5.29
N ILE A 155 5.53 6.88 5.95
CA ILE A 155 5.50 6.99 7.41
C ILE A 155 5.43 5.59 8.01
N VAL A 156 6.42 5.26 8.85
CA VAL A 156 6.44 4.06 9.68
C VAL A 156 6.24 4.46 11.13
N TRP A 157 5.34 3.75 11.81
CA TRP A 157 5.04 3.92 13.22
C TRP A 157 5.48 2.68 14.03
N PRO A 158 5.86 2.83 15.30
CA PRO A 158 6.32 1.73 16.15
C PRO A 158 5.16 1.03 16.85
N ASP A 159 5.44 -0.10 17.49
CA ASP A 159 4.49 -0.75 18.38
C ASP A 159 4.32 -0.03 19.73
N LYS A 160 3.53 -0.62 20.63
CA LYS A 160 3.28 -0.05 21.98
C LYS A 160 4.53 -0.05 22.88
N GLN A 161 5.58 -0.76 22.50
CA GLN A 161 6.88 -0.77 23.17
C GLN A 161 7.86 0.23 22.53
N SER A 162 7.38 1.04 21.58
CA SER A 162 8.17 1.99 20.79
C SER A 162 9.24 1.31 19.93
N LEU A 163 9.02 0.07 19.52
CA LEU A 163 9.87 -0.65 18.58
C LEU A 163 9.32 -0.52 17.16
N PHE A 164 10.18 -0.28 16.18
CA PHE A 164 9.84 -0.30 14.76
C PHE A 164 9.78 -1.73 14.20
N PRO A 165 9.12 -1.95 13.05
CA PRO A 165 8.97 -3.30 12.47
C PRO A 165 10.28 -4.06 12.17
N TRP A 166 11.41 -3.35 12.06
CA TRP A 166 12.73 -3.94 11.84
C TRP A 166 13.53 -4.20 13.13
N GLU A 167 13.01 -3.77 14.28
CA GLU A 167 13.69 -3.92 15.57
C GLU A 167 13.35 -5.25 16.23
N SER A 168 14.34 -5.79 16.96
CA SER A 168 14.15 -7.04 17.71
C SER A 168 13.13 -6.84 18.82
N GLY A 169 12.14 -7.72 18.90
CA GLY A 169 11.07 -7.64 19.90
C GLY A 169 9.82 -6.88 19.45
N PHE A 170 9.78 -6.37 18.21
CA PHE A 170 8.57 -5.80 17.63
C PHE A 170 7.40 -6.78 17.71
N ASN A 171 6.21 -6.28 18.02
CA ASN A 171 5.00 -7.09 18.09
C ASN A 171 4.73 -7.85 16.76
N PRO A 172 4.83 -9.19 16.72
CA PRO A 172 4.70 -9.96 15.49
C PRO A 172 3.31 -9.85 14.85
N ASP A 173 2.25 -9.63 15.64
CA ASP A 173 0.87 -9.48 15.13
C ASP A 173 0.70 -8.22 14.27
N TRP A 174 1.64 -7.27 14.36
CA TRP A 174 1.59 -5.99 13.67
C TRP A 174 2.47 -5.97 12.41
N LYS A 175 3.23 -7.03 12.15
CA LYS A 175 4.21 -7.11 11.07
C LYS A 175 3.63 -6.77 9.69
N PHE A 176 2.42 -7.25 9.40
CA PHE A 176 1.75 -7.05 8.12
C PHE A 176 0.70 -5.93 8.14
N LYS A 177 0.59 -5.17 9.24
CA LYS A 177 -0.28 -3.98 9.30
C LYS A 177 0.26 -2.82 8.47
N GLN A 178 1.58 -2.77 8.29
CA GLN A 178 2.26 -1.79 7.43
C GLN A 178 3.37 -2.50 6.64
N PRO A 179 3.20 -2.76 5.33
CA PRO A 179 4.28 -3.29 4.52
C PRO A 179 5.43 -2.26 4.47
N LEU A 180 6.68 -2.72 4.49
CA LEU A 180 7.85 -1.85 4.33
C LEU A 180 8.18 -1.68 2.85
N LEU A 181 7.90 -0.49 2.30
CA LEU A 181 8.01 -0.23 0.87
C LEU A 181 9.44 0.11 0.39
N ASP A 182 10.43 0.15 1.28
CA ASP A 182 11.84 0.33 0.94
C ASP A 182 12.54 -0.99 0.57
N ARG A 183 11.89 -2.13 0.83
CA ARG A 183 12.46 -3.49 0.73
C ARG A 183 11.43 -4.51 0.20
N ASN A 184 11.82 -5.79 0.16
CA ASN A 184 10.96 -6.92 -0.24
C ASN A 184 10.33 -6.80 -1.63
N THR A 185 11.03 -6.20 -2.60
CA THR A 185 10.46 -5.95 -3.93
C THR A 185 10.21 -7.23 -4.74
N ASP A 186 10.78 -8.35 -4.31
CA ASP A 186 10.65 -9.68 -4.89
C ASP A 186 9.46 -10.49 -4.34
N PHE A 187 8.84 -10.03 -3.24
CA PHE A 187 7.80 -10.75 -2.52
C PHE A 187 6.74 -9.78 -1.95
N ARG A 188 5.58 -9.72 -2.61
CA ARG A 188 4.54 -8.71 -2.35
C ARG A 188 3.47 -9.11 -1.32
N PHE A 189 3.46 -10.38 -0.93
CA PHE A 189 2.47 -10.97 -0.03
C PHE A 189 2.56 -10.43 1.41
N TYR A 190 1.43 -10.47 2.12
CA TYR A 190 1.26 -9.97 3.49
C TYR A 190 1.34 -11.12 4.50
N GLU A 191 2.20 -12.08 4.19
CA GLU A 191 2.44 -13.31 4.94
C GLU A 191 3.93 -13.59 5.05
N GLU A 192 4.29 -14.51 5.94
CA GLU A 192 5.64 -14.99 5.99
C GLU A 192 6.02 -15.72 4.69
N ARG A 193 7.25 -15.50 4.23
CA ARG A 193 7.82 -16.17 3.04
C ARG A 193 7.71 -17.70 3.10
N ASN A 194 7.77 -18.27 4.29
CA ASN A 194 7.69 -19.70 4.53
C ASN A 194 6.27 -20.22 4.82
N VAL A 195 5.22 -19.40 4.65
CA VAL A 195 3.84 -19.87 4.79
C VAL A 195 3.58 -21.01 3.80
N ALA A 196 2.90 -22.05 4.28
CA ALA A 196 2.65 -23.25 3.51
C ALA A 196 1.49 -23.01 2.53
N ILE A 197 1.67 -23.39 1.27
CA ILE A 197 0.69 -23.27 0.19
C ILE A 197 0.49 -24.61 -0.51
N PHE A 198 -0.65 -24.80 -1.15
CA PHE A 198 -0.94 -25.99 -1.93
C PHE A 198 -0.64 -25.78 -3.41
N THR A 199 -0.01 -26.75 -4.05
CA THR A 199 0.22 -26.79 -5.50
C THR A 199 0.19 -28.25 -5.97
N THR A 200 0.57 -28.54 -7.22
CA THR A 200 0.63 -29.89 -7.75
C THR A 200 2.01 -30.27 -8.28
N SER A 201 2.28 -31.58 -8.40
CA SER A 201 3.52 -32.10 -9.01
C SER A 201 3.80 -31.47 -10.37
N GLN A 202 2.76 -31.28 -11.19
CA GLN A 202 2.83 -30.72 -12.54
C GLN A 202 3.43 -29.31 -12.55
N VAL A 203 3.04 -28.46 -11.59
CA VAL A 203 3.62 -27.11 -11.45
C VAL A 203 5.11 -27.21 -11.09
N LEU A 204 5.47 -28.13 -10.18
CA LEU A 204 6.87 -28.34 -9.81
C LEU A 204 7.72 -28.94 -10.95
N GLU A 205 7.09 -29.64 -11.88
CA GLU A 205 7.67 -30.19 -13.10
C GLU A 205 7.73 -29.17 -14.26
N GLY A 206 7.25 -27.94 -14.04
CA GLY A 206 7.36 -26.82 -14.97
C GLY A 206 6.12 -26.52 -15.80
N LYS A 207 4.97 -27.14 -15.52
CA LYS A 207 3.71 -26.66 -16.10
C LYS A 207 3.39 -25.25 -15.56
N PRO A 208 2.82 -24.35 -16.39
CA PRO A 208 2.51 -22.99 -15.96
C PRO A 208 1.42 -22.99 -14.89
N ILE A 209 1.49 -22.03 -13.96
CA ILE A 209 0.40 -21.75 -13.03
C ILE A 209 -0.68 -20.99 -13.81
N LEU A 210 -1.88 -21.55 -13.91
CA LEU A 210 -2.99 -20.96 -14.64
C LEU A 210 -4.19 -20.65 -13.75
N TYR A 211 -4.26 -21.26 -12.56
CA TYR A 211 -5.35 -21.10 -11.60
C TYR A 211 -4.78 -20.84 -10.22
N VAL A 212 -5.26 -19.80 -9.55
CA VAL A 212 -4.86 -19.41 -8.21
C VAL A 212 -6.10 -19.23 -7.36
N TYR A 213 -6.06 -19.76 -6.15
CA TYR A 213 -7.15 -19.70 -5.18
C TYR A 213 -6.62 -19.14 -3.87
N HIS A 214 -7.32 -18.14 -3.33
CA HIS A 214 -7.14 -17.70 -1.96
C HIS A 214 -8.36 -18.15 -1.17
N ASN A 215 -8.22 -19.24 -0.42
CA ASN A 215 -9.34 -19.87 0.27
C ASN A 215 -9.87 -19.01 1.42
N ASN A 216 -11.09 -19.27 1.88
CA ASN A 216 -11.68 -18.57 3.03
C ASN A 216 -10.93 -18.78 4.36
N ASP A 217 -10.11 -19.84 4.45
CA ASP A 217 -9.27 -20.14 5.62
C ASP A 217 -7.87 -19.49 5.54
N GLY A 218 -7.60 -18.69 4.50
CA GLY A 218 -6.31 -18.04 4.27
C GLY A 218 -5.28 -18.93 3.56
N ALA A 219 -5.63 -20.16 3.18
CA ALA A 219 -4.72 -21.01 2.42
C ALA A 219 -4.64 -20.55 0.95
N TRP A 220 -3.42 -20.37 0.47
CA TRP A 220 -3.15 -20.14 -0.96
C TRP A 220 -3.01 -21.46 -1.71
N GLN A 221 -3.51 -21.47 -2.94
CA GLN A 221 -3.30 -22.58 -3.86
C GLN A 221 -2.93 -22.11 -5.27
N PHE A 222 -2.01 -22.83 -5.92
CA PHE A 222 -1.48 -22.47 -7.24
C PHE A 222 -1.40 -23.71 -8.14
N HIS A 223 -2.16 -23.74 -9.23
CA HIS A 223 -2.38 -24.95 -10.03
C HIS A 223 -2.26 -24.67 -11.53
N SER A 224 -1.87 -25.70 -12.29
CA SER A 224 -1.85 -25.64 -13.76
C SER A 224 -3.21 -25.92 -14.41
N GLU A 225 -4.13 -26.52 -13.67
CA GLU A 225 -5.43 -27.00 -14.16
C GLU A 225 -6.53 -26.57 -13.17
N LYS A 226 -7.74 -26.33 -13.67
CA LYS A 226 -8.87 -25.81 -12.88
C LYS A 226 -9.28 -26.76 -11.76
N GLU A 227 -9.26 -28.05 -12.05
CA GLU A 227 -9.66 -29.12 -11.14
C GLU A 227 -8.45 -30.04 -10.93
N PRO A 228 -7.49 -29.65 -10.06
CA PRO A 228 -6.29 -30.45 -9.83
C PRO A 228 -6.63 -31.77 -9.13
N ASP A 229 -5.95 -32.86 -9.51
CA ASP A 229 -6.03 -34.12 -8.77
C ASP A 229 -5.36 -33.97 -7.39
N LEU A 230 -6.13 -34.19 -6.33
CA LEU A 230 -5.64 -34.13 -4.94
C LEU A 230 -4.50 -35.12 -4.68
N LYS A 231 -4.39 -36.21 -5.44
CA LYS A 231 -3.27 -37.17 -5.34
C LYS A 231 -1.92 -36.56 -5.72
N ASP A 232 -1.94 -35.54 -6.56
CA ASP A 232 -0.73 -34.82 -6.99
C ASP A 232 -0.41 -33.61 -6.11
N SER A 233 -1.20 -33.38 -5.05
CA SER A 233 -1.04 -32.23 -4.16
C SER A 233 0.34 -32.22 -3.50
N LYS A 234 0.96 -31.04 -3.50
CA LYS A 234 2.23 -30.74 -2.85
C LYS A 234 2.06 -29.54 -1.94
N LEU A 235 2.73 -29.60 -0.80
CA LEU A 235 2.85 -28.48 0.14
C LEU A 235 4.25 -27.87 -0.03
N ILE A 236 4.30 -26.59 -0.37
CA ILE A 236 5.57 -25.84 -0.47
C ILE A 236 5.43 -24.47 0.21
N SER A 237 6.52 -23.73 0.35
CA SER A 237 6.48 -22.34 0.84
C SER A 237 5.99 -21.38 -0.25
N LEU A 238 5.28 -20.32 0.15
CA LEU A 238 4.88 -19.23 -0.76
C LEU A 238 6.08 -18.57 -1.46
N GLU A 239 7.23 -18.42 -0.79
CA GLU A 239 8.44 -17.93 -1.46
C GLU A 239 8.92 -18.85 -2.60
N LYS A 240 8.68 -20.16 -2.49
CA LYS A 240 9.11 -21.09 -3.54
C LYS A 240 8.21 -20.91 -4.77
N ILE A 241 6.91 -20.68 -4.60
CA ILE A 241 6.02 -20.46 -5.74
C ILE A 241 6.33 -19.13 -6.44
N THR A 242 6.67 -18.05 -5.71
CA THR A 242 7.08 -16.78 -6.35
C THR A 242 8.39 -16.89 -7.11
N LYS A 243 9.27 -17.84 -6.76
CA LYS A 243 10.49 -18.15 -7.53
C LYS A 243 10.21 -18.99 -8.78
N ILE A 244 9.20 -19.87 -8.72
CA ILE A 244 8.75 -20.66 -9.89
C ILE A 244 8.09 -19.73 -10.91
N ASP A 245 7.26 -18.82 -10.43
CA ASP A 245 6.54 -17.86 -11.25
C ASP A 245 6.46 -16.50 -10.54
N PRO A 246 7.34 -15.55 -10.88
CA PRO A 246 7.34 -14.21 -10.26
C PRO A 246 6.05 -13.43 -10.47
N SER A 247 5.27 -13.71 -11.52
CA SER A 247 4.03 -12.99 -11.86
C SER A 247 2.91 -13.22 -10.84
N VAL A 248 2.98 -14.27 -10.02
CA VAL A 248 2.02 -14.49 -8.93
C VAL A 248 2.09 -13.40 -7.85
N ASN A 249 3.18 -12.63 -7.80
CA ASN A 249 3.25 -11.43 -6.96
C ASN A 249 2.19 -10.39 -7.31
N GLU A 250 1.67 -10.37 -8.54
CA GLU A 250 0.56 -9.48 -8.92
C GLU A 250 -0.74 -9.83 -8.19
N LEU A 251 -0.85 -11.04 -7.65
CA LEU A 251 -2.03 -11.54 -6.94
C LEU A 251 -1.98 -11.30 -5.43
N TYR A 252 -0.97 -10.59 -4.91
CA TYR A 252 -0.80 -10.36 -3.46
C TYR A 252 -2.02 -9.74 -2.77
N HIS A 253 -2.92 -9.12 -3.54
CA HIS A 253 -4.12 -8.45 -3.08
C HIS A 253 -5.42 -9.18 -3.44
N LEU A 254 -5.33 -10.44 -3.91
CA LEU A 254 -6.49 -11.30 -4.13
C LEU A 254 -7.18 -11.54 -2.77
N PRO A 255 -8.47 -11.18 -2.60
CA PRO A 255 -9.16 -11.34 -1.32
C PRO A 255 -9.39 -12.80 -0.93
N LEU A 256 -9.72 -13.02 0.34
CA LEU A 256 -10.16 -14.34 0.82
C LEU A 256 -11.41 -14.81 0.07
N GLY A 257 -11.46 -16.11 -0.23
CA GLY A 257 -12.52 -16.75 -0.98
C GLY A 257 -12.55 -16.44 -2.48
N LYS A 258 -11.52 -15.77 -3.00
CA LYS A 258 -11.43 -15.36 -4.41
C LYS A 258 -10.42 -16.20 -5.19
N SER A 259 -10.56 -16.15 -6.51
CA SER A 259 -9.66 -16.84 -7.42
C SER A 259 -9.19 -15.94 -8.56
N ALA A 260 -8.06 -16.29 -9.13
CA ALA A 260 -7.56 -15.69 -10.36
C ALA A 260 -7.19 -16.78 -11.36
N ARG A 261 -7.40 -16.51 -12.64
CA ARG A 261 -7.02 -17.42 -13.73
C ARG A 261 -6.37 -16.66 -14.88
N ARG A 262 -5.61 -17.36 -15.71
CA ARG A 262 -5.09 -16.84 -16.98
C ARG A 262 -4.99 -17.95 -18.01
N GLU A 263 -5.00 -17.58 -19.28
CA GLU A 263 -4.95 -18.56 -20.39
C GLU A 263 -3.54 -19.12 -20.61
N SER A 264 -2.50 -18.30 -20.41
CA SER A 264 -1.09 -18.70 -20.48
C SER A 264 -0.22 -17.86 -19.55
N ILE A 265 1.07 -18.21 -19.42
CA ILE A 265 2.04 -17.46 -18.59
C ILE A 265 2.24 -16.00 -19.02
N ASN A 266 1.92 -15.68 -20.27
CA ASN A 266 2.09 -14.33 -20.83
C ASN A 266 0.79 -13.51 -20.81
N ASP A 267 -0.33 -14.12 -20.42
CA ASP A 267 -1.62 -13.45 -20.36
C ASP A 267 -1.86 -12.84 -18.96
N PRO A 268 -2.57 -11.70 -18.88
CA PRO A 268 -2.90 -11.09 -17.60
C PRO A 268 -3.84 -11.99 -16.79
N TRP A 269 -3.80 -11.81 -15.47
CA TRP A 269 -4.74 -12.46 -14.56
C TRP A 269 -6.15 -11.87 -14.68
N ASP A 270 -7.13 -12.75 -14.86
CA ASP A 270 -8.57 -12.48 -14.72
C ASP A 270 -9.03 -12.94 -13.32
N TRP A 271 -9.83 -12.12 -12.63
CA TRP A 271 -10.22 -12.39 -11.24
C TRP A 271 -11.72 -12.69 -11.12
N GLU A 272 -12.04 -13.68 -10.30
CA GLU A 272 -13.40 -14.17 -10.02
C GLU A 272 -13.70 -14.12 -8.51
#